data_AF-A0A2S3ZW24-F1
#
_entry.id   AF-A0A2S3ZW24-F1
#
_cell.length_a   1.000
_cell.length_b   1.000
_cell.length_c   1.000
_cell.angle_alpha   90.00
_cell.angle_beta   90.00
_cell.angle_gamma   90.00
#
_symmetry.space_group_name_H-M   'P 1'
#
loop_
_entity.id
_entity.type
_entity.pdbx_description
1 polymer ?
#
loop_
_entity_poly.entity_id
_entity_poly.type
_entity_poly.pdbx_seq_one_letter_code
_entity_poly.pdbx_strand_id
1 'polypeptide(L)'
;MAISRAYDPENRDQVFDTLRREILAAQVKVTLDKELNRPTSETVKRLAGMKLPPIVKMNQYICVAQADIAALKVQDIRAGRCHTATADEIGRDLGVDG
;
A
#
# COMPACT_ATOMS: atom_id res chain seq x y z
N MET A 1 -27.44 -16.57 -6.14
CA MET A 1 -26.96 -16.08 -4.82
C MET A 1 -25.90 -15.02 -5.07
N ALA A 2 -26.21 -13.74 -4.81
CA ALA A 2 -25.25 -12.65 -4.94
C ALA A 2 -24.41 -12.59 -3.65
N ILE A 3 -23.11 -12.86 -3.75
CA ILE A 3 -22.19 -12.75 -2.63
C ILE A 3 -21.90 -11.26 -2.46
N SER A 4 -22.68 -10.58 -1.63
CA SER A 4 -22.33 -9.24 -1.14
C SER A 4 -21.12 -9.37 -0.23
N ARG A 5 -19.93 -9.22 -0.80
CA ARG A 5 -18.68 -9.08 -0.05
C ARG A 5 -18.80 -7.83 0.81
N ALA A 6 -18.87 -8.00 2.13
CA ALA A 6 -18.90 -6.90 3.08
C ALA A 6 -17.67 -6.01 2.85
N TYR A 7 -17.92 -4.72 2.59
CA TYR A 7 -16.89 -3.72 2.36
C TYR A 7 -16.29 -3.32 3.70
N ASP A 8 -15.01 -3.63 3.88
CA ASP A 8 -14.21 -3.14 5.01
C ASP A 8 -13.43 -1.89 4.56
N PRO A 9 -13.67 -0.71 5.17
CA PRO A 9 -12.96 0.53 4.80
C PRO A 9 -11.45 0.49 5.07
N GLU A 10 -10.95 -0.43 5.90
CA GLU A 10 -9.50 -0.62 6.11
C GLU A 10 -8.84 -1.38 4.95
N ASN A 11 -9.63 -2.04 4.10
CA ASN A 11 -9.14 -2.91 3.04
C ASN A 11 -9.18 -2.24 1.65
N ARG A 12 -9.19 -0.90 1.63
CA ARG A 12 -9.27 -0.08 0.41
C ARG A 12 -8.20 -0.40 -0.63
N ASP A 13 -6.99 -0.73 -0.17
CA ASP A 13 -5.89 -1.09 -1.06
C ASP A 13 -6.16 -2.42 -1.78
N GLN A 14 -6.67 -3.43 -1.07
CA GLN A 14 -7.05 -4.70 -1.69
C GLN A 14 -8.22 -4.54 -2.66
N VAL A 15 -9.16 -3.64 -2.36
CA VAL A 15 -10.27 -3.30 -3.27
C VAL A 15 -9.74 -2.64 -4.55
N PHE A 16 -8.83 -1.66 -4.43
CA PHE A 16 -8.24 -1.01 -5.61
C PHE A 16 -7.38 -1.97 -6.42
N ASP A 17 -6.62 -2.85 -5.79
CA ASP A 17 -5.84 -3.88 -6.48
C ASP A 17 -6.74 -4.86 -7.22
N THR A 18 -7.84 -5.28 -6.60
CA THR A 18 -8.84 -6.14 -7.24
C THR A 18 -9.45 -5.46 -8.45
N LEU A 19 -9.88 -4.20 -8.30
CA LEU A 19 -10.48 -3.43 -9.39
C LEU A 19 -9.49 -3.21 -10.54
N ARG A 20 -8.21 -2.92 -10.25
CA ARG A 20 -7.17 -2.83 -11.29
C ARG A 20 -7.03 -4.14 -12.05
N ARG A 21 -6.97 -5.29 -11.35
CA ARG A 21 -6.86 -6.61 -11.98
C ARG A 21 -8.07 -6.90 -12.88
N GLU A 22 -9.27 -6.59 -12.43
CA GLU A 22 -10.50 -6.81 -13.22
C GLU A 22 -10.54 -5.95 -14.48
N ILE A 23 -10.16 -4.67 -14.39
CA ILE A 23 -10.08 -3.77 -15.55
C ILE A 23 -9.03 -4.26 -16.55
N LEU A 24 -7.83 -4.65 -16.08
CA LEU A 24 -6.78 -5.19 -16.94
C LEU A 24 -7.21 -6.50 -17.61
N ALA A 25 -7.83 -7.41 -16.87
CA ALA A 25 -8.36 -8.66 -17.42
C ALA A 25 -9.42 -8.39 -18.50
N ALA A 26 -10.28 -7.39 -18.29
CA ALA A 26 -11.26 -6.97 -19.30
C ALA A 26 -10.58 -6.41 -20.56
N GLN A 27 -9.53 -5.59 -20.43
CA GLN A 27 -8.77 -5.06 -21.56
C GLN A 27 -8.10 -6.17 -22.38
N VAL A 28 -7.44 -7.10 -21.70
CA VAL A 28 -6.84 -8.27 -22.34
C VAL A 28 -7.90 -9.10 -23.05
N LYS A 29 -9.03 -9.38 -22.38
CA LYS A 29 -10.12 -10.15 -22.98
C LYS A 29 -10.69 -9.48 -24.23
N VAL A 30 -10.97 -8.18 -24.19
CA VAL A 30 -11.48 -7.43 -25.35
C VAL A 30 -10.50 -7.50 -26.52
N THR A 31 -9.20 -7.40 -26.24
CA THR A 31 -8.16 -7.49 -27.25
C THR A 31 -8.11 -8.88 -27.86
N LEU A 32 -8.09 -9.93 -27.03
CA LEU A 32 -8.04 -11.32 -27.51
C LEU A 32 -9.32 -11.71 -28.27
N ASP A 33 -10.48 -11.33 -27.78
CA ASP A 33 -11.76 -11.58 -28.45
C ASP A 33 -11.79 -10.91 -29.83
N LYS A 34 -11.22 -9.70 -29.96
CA LYS A 34 -11.08 -9.01 -31.25
C LYS A 34 -10.19 -9.79 -32.22
N GLU A 35 -9.02 -10.25 -31.78
CA GLU A 35 -8.10 -11.04 -32.60
C GLU A 35 -8.69 -12.40 -33.01
N LEU A 36 -9.51 -12.99 -32.13
CA LEU A 36 -10.17 -14.28 -32.37
C LEU A 36 -11.53 -14.15 -33.10
N ASN A 37 -11.93 -12.94 -33.51
CA ASN A 37 -13.25 -12.63 -34.07
C ASN A 37 -14.43 -13.14 -33.22
N ARG A 38 -14.28 -13.11 -31.89
CA ARG A 38 -15.32 -13.50 -30.93
C ARG A 38 -16.07 -12.26 -30.43
N PRO A 39 -17.39 -12.35 -30.24
CA PRO A 39 -18.16 -11.24 -29.69
C PRO A 39 -17.86 -11.05 -28.20
N THR A 40 -17.34 -9.87 -27.83
CA THR A 40 -17.22 -9.46 -26.43
C THR A 40 -18.50 -8.77 -25.95
N SER A 41 -18.96 -9.12 -24.75
CA SER A 41 -20.10 -8.47 -24.10
C SER A 41 -19.84 -6.96 -23.87
N GLU A 42 -20.88 -6.15 -24.06
CA GLU A 42 -20.84 -4.69 -23.86
C GLU A 42 -20.39 -4.31 -22.44
N THR A 43 -20.77 -5.09 -21.42
CA THR A 43 -20.34 -4.84 -20.03
C THR A 43 -18.83 -4.93 -19.89
N VAL A 44 -18.20 -5.89 -20.57
CA VAL A 44 -16.74 -6.08 -20.54
C VAL A 44 -16.03 -4.96 -21.30
N LYS A 45 -16.59 -4.50 -22.43
CA LYS A 45 -16.05 -3.34 -23.16
C LYS A 45 -16.09 -2.07 -22.31
N ARG A 46 -17.20 -1.84 -21.60
CA ARG A 46 -17.34 -0.71 -20.67
C ARG A 46 -16.31 -0.78 -19.54
N LEU A 47 -16.12 -1.97 -18.95
CA LEU A 47 -15.12 -2.20 -17.90
C LEU A 47 -13.69 -1.95 -18.41
N ALA A 48 -13.36 -2.44 -19.60
CA ALA A 48 -12.05 -2.24 -20.23
C ALA A 48 -11.74 -0.75 -20.51
N GLY A 49 -12.78 0.06 -20.77
CA GLY A 49 -12.67 1.49 -20.96
C GLY A 49 -12.56 2.31 -19.67
N MET A 50 -12.66 1.69 -18.50
CA MET A 50 -12.53 2.41 -17.22
C MET A 50 -11.08 2.80 -16.95
N LYS A 51 -10.89 3.96 -16.31
CA LYS A 51 -9.58 4.40 -15.83
C LYS A 51 -9.13 3.49 -14.67
N LEU A 52 -7.86 3.11 -14.67
CA LEU A 52 -7.28 2.33 -13.57
C LEU A 52 -7.22 3.19 -12.29
N PRO A 53 -7.65 2.64 -11.14
CA PRO A 53 -7.47 3.29 -9.84
C PRO A 53 -5.99 3.64 -9.58
N PRO A 54 -5.68 4.78 -8.93
CA PRO A 54 -4.30 5.17 -8.63
C PRO A 54 -3.64 4.19 -7.67
N ILE A 55 -2.35 3.92 -7.86
CA ILE A 55 -1.54 3.10 -6.94
C ILE A 55 -1.19 3.96 -5.72
N VAL A 56 -1.85 3.70 -4.59
CA VAL A 56 -1.50 4.33 -3.32
C VAL A 56 -0.23 3.65 -2.82
N LYS A 57 0.92 4.31 -2.98
CA LYS A 57 2.17 3.82 -2.39
C LYS A 57 2.11 4.07 -0.89
N MET A 58 2.21 2.99 -0.12
CA MET A 58 2.28 2.97 1.35
C MET A 58 3.45 3.80 1.94
N ASN A 59 4.36 4.34 1.10
CA ASN A 59 5.39 5.29 1.51
C ASN A 59 4.83 6.59 2.10
N GLN A 60 3.59 6.96 1.76
CA GLN A 60 3.04 8.25 2.19
C GLN A 60 2.67 8.27 3.69
N TYR A 61 2.30 7.12 4.28
CA TYR A 61 2.02 7.01 5.71
C TYR A 61 3.28 7.00 6.57
N ILE A 62 4.36 6.41 6.06
CA ILE A 62 5.64 6.31 6.78
C ILE A 62 6.29 7.69 6.89
N CYS A 63 6.20 8.54 5.85
CA CYS A 63 6.79 9.88 5.86
C CYS A 63 6.22 10.82 6.92
N VAL A 64 4.91 10.77 7.22
CA VAL A 64 4.30 11.70 8.20
C VAL A 64 4.60 11.25 9.63
N ALA A 65 4.45 9.95 9.93
CA ALA A 65 4.77 9.42 11.25
C ALA A 65 6.27 9.55 11.59
N GLN A 66 7.16 9.37 10.60
CA GLN A 66 8.60 9.58 10.80
C GLN A 66 8.93 11.06 11.00
N ALA A 67 8.25 11.97 10.30
CA ALA A 67 8.44 13.42 10.49
C ALA A 67 8.01 13.86 11.90
N ASP A 68 6.91 13.34 12.41
CA ASP A 68 6.42 13.67 13.77
C ASP A 68 7.37 13.14 14.85
N ILE A 69 7.87 11.91 14.71
CA ILE A 69 8.87 11.35 15.64
C ILE A 69 10.18 12.15 15.57
N ALA A 70 10.63 12.52 14.37
CA ALA A 70 11.82 13.34 14.20
C ALA A 70 11.64 14.73 14.83
N ALA A 71 10.48 15.37 14.65
CA ALA A 71 10.17 16.65 15.26
C ALA A 71 10.16 16.56 16.80
N LEU A 72 9.60 15.49 17.36
CA LEU A 72 9.59 15.25 18.81
C LEU A 72 11.03 15.10 19.34
N LYS A 73 11.88 14.31 18.67
CA LYS A 73 13.28 14.13 19.04
C LYS A 73 14.08 15.43 18.96
N VAL A 74 13.87 16.24 17.92
CA VAL A 74 14.54 17.54 17.78
C VAL A 74 14.14 18.50 18.90
N GLN A 75 12.88 18.48 19.31
CA GLN A 75 12.42 19.28 20.46
C GLN A 75 13.07 18.83 21.77
N ASP A 76 13.19 17.52 22.00
CA ASP A 76 13.87 17.02 23.20
C ASP A 76 15.37 17.34 23.21
N ILE A 77 16.06 17.30 22.07
CA ILE A 77 17.46 17.77 21.95
C ILE A 77 17.55 19.26 22.28
N ARG A 78 16.67 20.09 21.73
CA ARG A 78 16.64 21.54 22.00
C ARG A 78 16.33 21.83 23.48
N ALA A 79 15.51 21.01 24.11
CA ALA A 79 15.19 21.08 25.53
C ALA A 79 16.28 20.47 26.44
N GLY A 80 17.38 19.97 25.87
CA GLY A 80 18.48 19.35 26.61
C GLY A 80 18.18 17.94 27.17
N ARG A 81 17.08 17.31 26.75
CA ARG A 81 16.65 15.97 27.17
C ARG A 81 17.19 14.89 26.22
N CYS A 82 18.49 14.91 25.98
CA CYS A 82 19.16 13.84 25.25
C CYS A 82 19.43 12.67 26.19
N HIS A 83 18.69 11.57 26.07
CA HIS A 83 19.15 10.29 26.59
C HIS A 83 20.18 9.72 25.62
N THR A 84 21.43 10.18 25.74
CA THR A 84 22.57 9.44 25.20
C THR A 84 22.78 8.27 26.15
N ALA A 85 22.28 7.08 25.79
CA ALA A 85 22.77 5.87 26.42
C ALA A 85 24.29 5.84 26.20
N THR A 86 25.04 5.91 27.30
CA THR A 86 26.49 5.81 27.28
C THR A 86 26.89 4.44 26.75
N ALA A 87 28.01 4.36 26.01
CA ALA A 87 28.46 3.13 25.36
C ALA A 87 28.54 1.90 26.30
N ASP A 88 28.68 2.13 27.61
CA ASP A 88 28.67 1.11 28.67
C ASP A 88 27.36 0.32 28.80
N GLU A 89 26.21 0.86 28.38
CA GLU A 89 24.92 0.17 28.48
C GLU A 89 24.62 -0.77 27.31
N ILE A 90 25.28 -0.59 26.16
CA ILE A 90 25.07 -1.40 24.95
C ILE A 90 25.72 -2.79 25.08
N GLY A 91 26.74 -2.93 25.95
CA GLY A 91 27.48 -4.18 26.12
C GLY A 91 26.74 -5.31 26.86
N ARG A 92 25.67 -5.02 27.61
CA ARG A 92 24.98 -6.03 28.43
C ARG A 92 23.97 -6.90 27.67
N ASP A 93 23.63 -6.57 26.43
CA ASP A 93 22.60 -7.28 25.66
C ASP A 93 23.14 -8.18 24.54
N LEU A 94 24.47 -8.23 24.35
CA LEU A 94 25.10 -9.06 23.31
C LEU A 94 25.76 -10.35 23.82
N GLY A 95 25.72 -10.65 25.12
CA GLY A 95 26.13 -11.95 25.66
C GLY A 95 27.43 -12.48 25.06
N VAL A 96 28.48 -11.64 24.99
CA VAL A 96 29.81 -12.09 24.60
C VAL A 96 30.59 -12.38 25.88
N ASP A 97 30.24 -13.48 26.52
CA ASP A 97 31.13 -14.14 27.48
C ASP A 97 32.08 -15.04 26.67
N GLY A 98 33.38 -14.83 26.88
CA GLY A 98 34.48 -15.52 26.21
C GLY A 98 34.79 -16.92 26.75
#